data_AF-A0A817SJ07-F1
#
_entry.id   AF-A0A817SJ07-F1
#
_cell.length_a   1.000
_cell.length_b   1.000
_cell.length_c   1.000
_cell.angle_alpha   90.00
_cell.angle_beta   90.00
_cell.angle_gamma   90.00
#
_symmetry.space_group_name_H-M   'P 1'
#
loop_
_entity.id
_entity.type
_entity.pdbx_description
1 polymer ?
#
loop_
_entity_poly.entity_id
_entity_poly.type
_entity_poly.pdbx_seq_one_letter_code
_entity_poly.pdbx_strand_id
1 'polypeptide(L)'
;FNRQTTRETVGDIVKRLEESDTTAEKKRSGQPVVVRTEENKAAVESVFSKDPTISTRRAESMLGISKTSILRILADLGLHIN
;
A
#
# COMPACT_ATOMS: atom_id res chain seq x y z
N PHE A 1 -19.51 6.66 30.15
CA PHE A 1 -19.19 7.24 28.83
C PHE A 1 -20.49 7.51 28.08
N ASN A 2 -21.02 8.73 28.10
CA ASN A 2 -22.17 9.14 27.27
C ASN A 2 -21.62 9.90 26.06
N ARG A 3 -21.24 9.18 25.00
CA ARG A 3 -20.91 9.81 23.71
C ARG A 3 -22.20 9.85 22.90
N GLN A 4 -22.94 10.95 23.00
CA GLN A 4 -24.01 11.23 22.04
C GLN A 4 -23.38 11.50 20.67
N THR A 5 -23.86 10.80 19.66
CA THR A 5 -23.47 10.99 18.26
C THR A 5 -24.10 12.28 17.74
N THR A 6 -23.38 13.06 16.93
CA THR A 6 -23.94 14.30 16.37
C THR A 6 -24.94 13.99 15.26
N ARG A 7 -25.91 14.90 15.04
CA ARG A 7 -26.87 14.80 13.93
C ARG A 7 -26.18 14.70 12.57
N GLU A 8 -25.04 15.38 12.42
CA GLU A 8 -24.21 15.35 11.22
C GLU A 8 -23.67 13.94 10.92
N THR A 9 -23.16 13.24 11.94
CA THR A 9 -22.66 11.87 11.77
C THR A 9 -23.78 10.92 11.32
N VAL A 10 -24.99 11.08 11.85
CA VAL A 10 -26.16 10.29 11.40
C VAL A 10 -26.50 10.63 9.95
N GLY A 11 -26.49 11.91 9.58
CA GLY A 11 -26.70 12.34 8.19
C GLY A 11 -25.68 11.77 7.21
N ASP A 12 -24.39 11.77 7.57
CA ASP A 12 -23.32 11.21 6.75
C ASP A 12 -23.46 9.69 6.56
N ILE A 13 -23.96 8.97 7.57
CA ILE A 13 -24.21 7.53 7.48
C ILE A 13 -25.38 7.25 6.54
N VAL A 14 -26.48 8.00 6.66
CA VAL A 14 -27.65 7.86 5.76
C VAL A 14 -27.24 8.17 4.32
N LYS A 15 -26.49 9.24 4.11
CA LYS A 15 -25.99 9.60 2.78
C LYS A 15 -25.12 8.49 2.17
N ARG A 16 -24.21 7.90 2.93
CA ARG A 16 -23.40 6.75 2.45
C ARG A 16 -24.26 5.54 2.11
N LEU A 17 -25.29 5.28 2.92
CA LEU A 17 -26.22 4.20 2.67
C LEU A 17 -26.99 4.42 1.36
N GLU A 18 -27.49 5.63 1.11
CA GLU A 18 -28.20 5.98 -0.12
C GLU A 18 -27.29 5.96 -1.37
N GLU A 19 -26.02 6.35 -1.23
CA GLU A 19 -25.06 6.44 -2.36
C GLU A 19 -24.42 5.09 -2.71
N SER A 20 -24.18 4.23 -1.72
CA SER A 20 -23.32 3.04 -1.88
C SER A 20 -23.88 1.75 -1.29
N ASP A 21 -25.15 1.77 -0.84
CA ASP A 21 -25.84 0.67 -0.14
C ASP A 21 -25.04 0.12 1.06
N THR A 22 -24.14 0.94 1.62
CA THR A 22 -23.31 0.55 2.75
C THR A 22 -23.12 1.67 3.77
N THR A 23 -23.15 1.30 5.04
CA THR A 23 -22.79 2.19 6.15
C THR A 23 -21.31 2.06 6.53
N ALA A 24 -20.55 1.22 5.81
CA ALA A 24 -19.14 1.00 6.11
C ALA A 24 -18.34 2.30 6.02
N GLU A 25 -17.43 2.51 6.97
CA GLU A 25 -16.51 3.64 6.88
C GLU A 25 -15.58 3.46 5.68
N LYS A 26 -15.41 4.55 4.91
CA LYS A 26 -14.37 4.60 3.89
C LYS A 26 -13.01 4.40 4.55
N LYS A 27 -12.13 3.62 3.92
CA LYS A 27 -10.73 3.54 4.34
C LYS A 27 -10.16 4.95 4.44
N ARG A 28 -9.62 5.31 5.61
CA ARG A 28 -8.93 6.58 5.82
C ARG A 28 -7.80 6.70 4.79
N SER A 29 -7.66 7.87 4.17
CA SER A 29 -6.54 8.14 3.30
C SER A 29 -5.26 8.14 4.13
N GLY A 30 -4.42 7.12 3.93
CA GLY A 30 -3.05 7.11 4.45
C GLY A 30 -2.16 8.06 3.66
N GLN A 31 -0.90 8.18 4.08
CA GLN A 31 0.11 8.94 3.35
C GLN A 31 0.34 8.34 1.94
N PRO A 32 0.42 9.15 0.87
CA PRO A 32 0.72 8.65 -0.47
C PRO A 32 2.05 7.90 -0.50
N VAL A 33 2.03 6.65 -0.96
CA VAL A 33 3.22 5.81 -1.03
C VAL A 33 3.87 6.00 -2.41
N VAL A 34 4.75 7.00 -2.53
CA VAL A 34 5.35 7.42 -3.81
C VAL A 34 6.29 6.35 -4.41
N VAL A 35 6.87 5.48 -3.57
CA VAL A 35 7.89 4.50 -4.02
C VAL A 35 7.31 3.10 -4.28
N ARG A 36 6.17 2.74 -3.69
CA ARG A 36 5.54 1.41 -3.90
C ARG A 36 4.45 1.46 -4.95
N THR A 37 4.68 2.20 -6.02
CA THR A 37 3.83 2.19 -7.21
C THR A 37 3.83 0.79 -7.81
N GLU A 38 2.78 0.45 -8.55
CA GLU A 38 2.69 -0.85 -9.25
C GLU A 38 3.85 -1.02 -10.25
N GLU A 39 4.31 0.06 -10.88
CA GLU A 39 5.47 0.07 -11.76
C GLU A 39 6.76 -0.37 -11.04
N ASN A 40 7.03 0.21 -9.86
CA ASN A 40 8.21 -0.15 -9.07
C ASN A 40 8.13 -1.58 -8.54
N LYS A 41 6.93 -2.05 -8.18
CA LYS A 41 6.71 -3.45 -7.78
C LYS A 41 7.04 -4.41 -8.93
N ALA A 42 6.52 -4.14 -10.12
CA ALA A 42 6.77 -4.95 -11.31
C ALA A 42 8.27 -4.95 -11.70
N ALA A 43 8.94 -3.80 -11.59
CA ALA A 43 10.37 -3.69 -11.86
C ALA A 43 11.20 -4.52 -10.86
N VAL A 44 10.90 -4.43 -9.56
CA VAL A 44 11.54 -5.26 -8.53
C VAL A 44 11.25 -6.75 -8.76
N GLU A 45 9.99 -7.12 -8.96
CA GLU A 45 9.58 -8.50 -9.23
C GLU A 45 10.32 -9.09 -10.44
N SER A 46 10.42 -8.34 -11.54
CA SER A 46 11.12 -8.75 -12.76
C SER A 46 12.62 -9.00 -12.52
N VAL A 47 13.27 -8.16 -11.72
CA VAL A 47 14.70 -8.33 -11.39
C VAL A 47 14.93 -9.60 -10.57
N PHE A 48 14.15 -9.79 -9.50
CA PHE A 48 14.32 -10.93 -8.59
C PHE A 48 13.77 -12.25 -9.18
N SER A 49 12.83 -12.19 -10.13
CA SER A 49 12.38 -13.37 -10.87
C SER A 49 13.42 -13.87 -11.87
N LYS A 50 14.20 -12.96 -12.48
CA LYS A 50 15.27 -13.32 -13.42
C LYS A 50 16.53 -13.82 -12.72
N ASP A 51 16.88 -13.19 -11.61
CA ASP A 51 18.02 -13.58 -10.78
C ASP A 51 17.64 -13.49 -9.29
N PRO A 52 17.18 -14.61 -8.69
CA PRO A 52 16.78 -14.65 -7.29
C PRO A 52 17.94 -14.40 -6.30
N THR A 53 19.19 -14.52 -6.76
CA THR A 53 20.39 -14.39 -5.92
C THR A 53 20.97 -12.97 -5.94
N ILE A 54 20.38 -12.08 -6.73
CA ILE A 54 20.86 -10.71 -6.86
C ILE A 54 20.82 -10.00 -5.50
N SER A 55 21.93 -9.38 -5.12
CA SER A 55 21.95 -8.59 -3.90
C SER A 55 21.04 -7.36 -4.03
N THR A 56 20.34 -7.00 -2.95
CA THR A 56 19.49 -5.80 -2.92
C THR A 56 20.27 -4.52 -3.21
N ARG A 57 21.58 -4.49 -2.90
CA ARG A 57 22.47 -3.37 -3.22
C ARG A 57 22.67 -3.22 -4.73
N ARG A 58 22.80 -4.33 -5.45
CA ARG A 58 22.90 -4.32 -6.92
C ARG A 58 21.57 -3.94 -7.56
N ALA A 59 20.45 -4.44 -7.04
CA ALA A 59 19.12 -4.05 -7.47
C ALA A 59 18.84 -2.55 -7.25
N GLU A 60 19.30 -1.97 -6.14
CA GLU A 60 19.23 -0.52 -5.87
C GLU A 60 19.94 0.30 -6.94
N SER A 61 21.16 -0.08 -7.32
CA SER A 61 21.88 0.60 -8.40
C SER A 61 21.22 0.43 -9.78
N MET A 62 20.52 -0.69 -10.02
CA MET A 62 19.85 -0.94 -11.30
C MET A 62 18.52 -0.20 -11.43
N LEU A 63 17.75 -0.11 -10.35
CA LEU A 63 16.39 0.42 -10.35
C LEU A 63 16.31 1.88 -9.89
N GLY A 64 17.36 2.41 -9.27
CA GLY A 64 17.35 3.74 -8.65
C GLY A 64 16.42 3.83 -7.43
N ILE A 65 15.99 2.69 -6.89
CA ILE A 65 15.11 2.58 -5.73
C ILE A 65 15.96 2.27 -4.51
N SER A 66 15.72 2.96 -3.39
CA SER A 66 16.48 2.70 -2.16
C SER A 66 16.36 1.25 -1.70
N LYS A 67 17.45 0.70 -1.15
CA LYS A 67 17.48 -0.67 -0.60
C LYS A 67 16.31 -0.94 0.36
N THR A 68 15.99 0.02 1.23
CA THR A 68 14.89 -0.10 2.20
C THR A 68 13.52 -0.22 1.53
N SER A 69 13.34 0.46 0.39
CA SER A 69 12.10 0.38 -0.38
C SER A 69 12.02 -0.93 -1.15
N ILE A 70 13.13 -1.41 -1.72
CA ILE A 70 13.20 -2.74 -2.37
C ILE A 70 12.84 -3.83 -1.36
N LEU A 71 13.42 -3.83 -0.16
CA LEU A 71 13.10 -4.81 0.89
C LEU A 71 11.61 -4.79 1.27
N ARG A 72 11.02 -3.60 1.36
CA ARG A 72 9.58 -3.45 1.64
C ARG A 72 8.71 -3.97 0.50
N ILE A 73 9.11 -3.73 -0.74
CA ILE A 73 8.41 -4.23 -1.93
C ILE A 73 8.51 -5.76 -1.99
N LEU A 74 9.69 -6.34 -1.71
CA LEU A 74 9.86 -7.79 -1.64
C LEU A 74 8.97 -8.42 -0.56
N ALA A 75 8.85 -7.77 0.61
CA ALA A 75 7.94 -8.22 1.66
C ALA A 75 6.47 -8.14 1.23
N ASP A 76 6.05 -7.04 0.58
CA ASP A 76 4.69 -6.89 0.04
C ASP A 76 4.39 -7.95 -1.04
N LEU A 77 5.39 -8.38 -1.82
CA LEU A 77 5.29 -9.42 -2.86
C LEU A 77 5.44 -10.85 -2.31
N GLY A 78 5.79 -11.04 -1.04
CA GLY A 78 6.06 -12.35 -0.47
C GLY A 78 7.36 -13.02 -0.94
N LEU A 79 8.27 -12.28 -1.59
CA LEU A 79 9.53 -12.78 -2.15
C LEU A 79 10.69 -12.70 -1.12
N HIS A 80 10.41 -12.99 0.15
CA HIS A 80 11.38 -12.86 1.23
C HIS A 80 12.64 -13.70 0.99
N ILE A 81 13.78 -13.01 0.85
CA ILE A 81 15.12 -13.59 0.94
C ILE A 81 15.48 -13.59 2.42
N ASN A 82 15.58 -14.79 3.02
CA ASN A 82 16.12 -15.00 4.37
C ASN A 82 17.62 -14.67 4.42
#